data_AF-A0A9Q6ZNL9-F1
#
_entry.id   AF-A0A9Q6ZNL9-F1
#
_cell.length_a   1.000
_cell.length_b   1.000
_cell.length_c   1.000
_cell.angle_alpha   90.00
_cell.angle_beta   90.00
_cell.angle_gamma   90.00
#
_symmetry.space_group_name_H-M   'P 1'
#
loop_
_entity.id
_entity.type
_entity.pdbx_description
1 polymer ?
#
loop_
_entity_poly.entity_id
_entity_poly.type
_entity_poly.pdbx_seq_one_letter_code
_entity_poly.pdbx_strand_id
1 'polypeptide(L)'
;MMPNRKWILTSLIMTFFGIPILAQFLAAVVAMLGVGLTGIIEVCNILITPTIYLLLNVFMLTLGAIIIFFSGRVWAGDSAPENREIAVWRQCFFLLPALLTLVGWIITLHLADYQFRQMGAGWLANLMLPWLGVFLVSLVGGEYWWMVIIPVGAHISFSLGYAWPTRYPLSGTSGLRCRNLLLFLLLLLGIVAGYQAHLYKQQNPGVGVRENIDIRAWRPDKLNNRLTPLRGKPQIQFRQNWPRIDGATAAYPIYASAFYALSVIPEDFHVWEYLENSRTPDAYNRIVKGDADIIFVAQPSGGQKKRAEESGVTLLYTPFAREAFVFIVNADNPVNSLTEQQVRDIFSGAITNWRTVGGNDQEIQTWQRPEDSGSQTVMQSQVMKKVRMISPQETEVASVMEGMIKVVAEYRNTNNAIGYTFRYYATQMNADKNIRLLAINGITPTAENIRNGKYAYIVDAFMVTRENTTSETQKLVEWFLTPQGQSLVEDVGYVPLYLTME
;
A
#
# COMPACT_ATOMS: atom_id res chain seq x y z
N MET A 1 53.13 -5.01 -34.23
CA MET A 1 52.68 -5.44 -32.89
C MET A 1 51.28 -4.88 -32.66
N MET A 2 50.24 -5.71 -32.62
CA MET A 2 48.90 -5.22 -32.25
C MET A 2 48.93 -4.78 -30.78
N PRO A 3 48.42 -3.58 -30.43
CA PRO A 3 48.34 -3.16 -29.04
C PRO A 3 47.47 -4.15 -28.26
N ASN A 4 47.92 -4.52 -27.06
CA ASN A 4 47.34 -5.58 -26.23
C ASN A 4 45.87 -5.29 -25.90
N ARG A 5 44.91 -5.90 -26.63
CA ARG A 5 43.46 -5.67 -26.45
C ARG A 5 42.88 -6.25 -25.15
N LYS A 6 43.71 -6.83 -24.27
CA LYS A 6 43.32 -7.37 -22.96
C LYS A 6 42.61 -6.35 -22.07
N TRP A 7 42.92 -5.07 -22.24
CA TRP A 7 42.24 -3.99 -21.51
C TRP A 7 40.75 -3.87 -21.87
N ILE A 8 40.36 -4.17 -23.12
CA ILE A 8 38.94 -4.10 -23.56
C ILE A 8 38.15 -5.19 -22.85
N LEU A 9 38.64 -6.44 -22.90
CA LEU A 9 37.98 -7.59 -22.28
C LEU A 9 37.82 -7.40 -20.77
N THR A 10 38.89 -6.98 -20.08
CA THR A 10 38.82 -6.71 -18.63
C THR A 10 37.85 -5.59 -18.28
N SER A 11 37.74 -4.56 -19.13
CA SER A 11 36.76 -3.49 -18.94
C SER A 11 35.34 -3.98 -19.14
N LEU A 12 35.08 -4.79 -20.16
CA LEU A 12 33.75 -5.36 -20.43
C LEU A 12 33.31 -6.30 -19.29
N ILE A 13 34.20 -7.16 -18.80
CA ILE A 13 33.92 -8.04 -17.66
C ILE A 13 33.59 -7.20 -16.41
N MET A 14 34.41 -6.19 -16.11
CA MET A 14 34.16 -5.31 -14.95
C MET A 14 32.86 -4.53 -15.12
N THR A 15 32.56 -4.06 -16.33
CA THR A 15 31.36 -3.29 -16.66
C THR A 15 30.09 -4.13 -16.49
N PHE A 16 30.01 -5.31 -17.10
CA PHE A 16 28.77 -6.08 -17.16
C PHE A 16 28.59 -7.10 -16.02
N PHE A 17 29.67 -7.45 -15.30
CA PHE A 17 29.60 -8.41 -14.21
C PHE A 17 30.19 -7.85 -12.91
N GLY A 18 31.38 -7.24 -12.95
CA GLY A 18 32.05 -6.75 -11.74
C GLY A 18 31.25 -5.69 -10.97
N ILE A 19 30.92 -4.57 -11.61
CA ILE A 19 30.14 -3.48 -11.02
C ILE A 19 28.76 -3.97 -10.55
N PRO A 20 27.99 -4.72 -11.36
CA PRO A 20 26.69 -5.22 -10.90
C PRO A 20 26.77 -6.19 -9.72
N ILE A 21 27.74 -7.11 -9.69
CA ILE A 21 27.94 -8.03 -8.54
C ILE A 21 28.25 -7.24 -7.26
N LEU A 22 29.17 -6.27 -7.34
CA LEU A 22 29.53 -5.39 -6.21
C LEU A 22 28.32 -4.63 -5.68
N ALA A 23 27.55 -4.02 -6.59
CA ALA A 23 26.39 -3.22 -6.23
C ALA A 23 25.24 -4.08 -5.67
N GLN A 24 25.01 -5.27 -6.21
CA GLN A 24 23.99 -6.20 -5.69
C GLN A 24 24.36 -6.73 -4.31
N PHE A 25 25.62 -7.11 -4.09
CA PHE A 25 26.09 -7.54 -2.77
C PHE A 25 25.86 -6.44 -1.73
N LEU A 26 26.20 -5.20 -2.09
CA LEU A 26 26.01 -4.05 -1.21
C LEU A 26 24.54 -3.74 -0.96
N ALA A 27 23.69 -3.83 -1.99
CA ALA A 27 22.24 -3.70 -1.85
C ALA A 27 21.66 -4.78 -0.92
N ALA A 28 22.15 -6.02 -1.00
CA ALA A 28 21.74 -7.10 -0.10
C ALA A 28 22.17 -6.84 1.36
N VAL A 29 23.39 -6.36 1.58
CA VAL A 29 23.87 -5.98 2.92
C VAL A 29 23.04 -4.84 3.50
N VAL A 30 22.77 -3.80 2.70
CA VAL A 30 21.91 -2.68 3.07
C VAL A 30 20.50 -3.16 3.40
N ALA A 31 19.93 -4.07 2.61
CA ALA A 31 18.61 -4.64 2.85
C ALA A 31 18.59 -5.44 4.17
N MET A 32 19.58 -6.28 4.44
CA MET A 32 19.68 -7.04 5.70
C MET A 32 19.83 -6.13 6.92
N LEU A 33 20.65 -5.07 6.83
CA LEU A 33 20.77 -4.06 7.87
C LEU A 33 19.44 -3.30 8.07
N GLY A 34 18.71 -3.04 6.99
CA GLY A 34 17.37 -2.47 7.02
C GLY A 34 16.39 -3.36 7.80
N VAL A 35 16.36 -4.66 7.54
CA VAL A 35 15.53 -5.63 8.27
C VAL A 35 15.90 -5.67 9.76
N GLY A 36 17.19 -5.72 10.07
CA GLY A 36 17.67 -5.66 11.45
C GLY A 36 17.27 -4.36 12.16
N LEU A 37 17.41 -3.23 11.47
CA LEU A 37 17.00 -1.92 11.97
C LEU A 37 15.48 -1.82 12.16
N THR A 38 14.67 -2.39 11.27
CA THR A 38 13.21 -2.44 11.47
C THR A 38 12.84 -3.27 12.70
N GLY A 39 13.52 -4.39 12.95
CA GLY A 39 13.33 -5.18 14.17
C GLY A 39 13.73 -4.41 15.43
N ILE A 40 14.85 -3.68 15.40
CA ILE A 40 15.28 -2.81 16.51
C ILE A 40 14.29 -1.67 16.73
N ILE A 41 13.83 -1.02 15.66
CA ILE A 41 12.86 0.06 15.73
C ILE A 41 11.52 -0.43 16.29
N GLU A 42 11.12 -1.64 15.91
CA GLU A 42 9.93 -2.31 16.44
C GLU A 42 10.04 -2.60 17.94
N VAL A 43 11.21 -3.08 18.39
CA VAL A 43 11.51 -3.31 19.81
C VAL A 43 11.61 -2.00 20.59
N CYS A 44 12.25 -0.98 20.03
CA CYS A 44 12.48 0.31 20.66
C CYS A 44 11.33 1.31 20.48
N ASN A 45 10.27 0.93 19.76
CA ASN A 45 9.09 1.75 19.48
C ASN A 45 9.42 3.16 18.91
N ILE A 46 10.42 3.23 18.03
CA ILE A 46 10.86 4.50 17.44
C ILE A 46 9.91 4.88 16.30
N LEU A 47 9.30 6.06 16.39
CA LEU A 47 8.43 6.58 15.33
C LEU A 47 9.27 6.94 14.10
N ILE A 48 9.23 6.10 13.06
CA ILE A 48 9.80 6.45 11.75
C ILE A 48 8.78 7.33 11.02
N THR A 49 9.06 8.63 10.98
CA THR A 49 8.32 9.52 10.08
C THR A 49 8.75 9.27 8.63
N PRO A 50 7.90 9.59 7.62
CA PRO A 50 8.30 9.50 6.20
C PRO A 50 9.61 10.23 5.90
N THR A 51 9.88 11.34 6.61
CA THR A 51 11.14 12.09 6.52
C THR A 51 12.33 11.28 7.01
N ILE A 52 12.22 10.62 8.16
CA ILE A 52 13.30 9.77 8.70
C ILE A 52 13.56 8.59 7.75
N TYR A 53 12.50 7.97 7.23
CA TYR A 53 12.62 6.89 6.25
C TYR A 53 13.35 7.35 4.98
N LEU A 54 13.01 8.53 4.45
CA LEU A 54 13.69 9.13 3.31
C LEU A 54 15.18 9.40 3.61
N LEU A 55 15.49 9.97 4.77
CA LEU A 55 16.86 10.25 5.19
C LEU A 55 17.69 8.96 5.30
N LEU A 56 17.10 7.90 5.86
CA LEU A 56 17.74 6.59 5.96
C LEU A 56 18.05 6.03 4.56
N ASN A 57 17.09 6.07 3.65
CA ASN A 57 17.29 5.60 2.27
C ASN A 57 18.40 6.39 1.55
N VAL A 58 18.40 7.73 1.69
CA VAL A 58 19.45 8.59 1.12
C VAL A 58 20.81 8.27 1.72
N PHE A 59 20.88 8.06 3.04
CA PHE A 59 22.11 7.69 3.73
C PHE A 59 22.66 6.35 3.20
N MET A 60 21.81 5.33 3.10
CA MET A 60 22.22 4.00 2.62
C MET A 60 22.68 4.03 1.16
N LEU A 61 21.99 4.78 0.30
CA LEU A 61 22.41 5.02 -1.09
C LEU A 61 23.77 5.70 -1.18
N THR A 62 23.99 6.71 -0.34
CA THR A 62 25.23 7.48 -0.32
C THR A 62 26.39 6.62 0.15
N LEU A 63 26.20 5.83 1.21
CA LEU A 63 27.18 4.86 1.68
C LEU A 63 27.51 3.84 0.57
N GLY A 64 26.47 3.38 -0.13
CA GLY A 64 26.57 2.52 -1.29
C GLY A 64 27.49 3.07 -2.38
N ALA A 65 27.20 4.30 -2.80
CA ALA A 65 27.97 5.03 -3.81
C ALA A 65 29.43 5.25 -3.39
N ILE A 66 29.70 5.57 -2.11
CA ILE A 66 31.05 5.77 -1.57
C ILE A 66 31.87 4.47 -1.67
N ILE A 67 31.30 3.33 -1.27
CA ILE A 67 32.00 2.05 -1.35
C ILE A 67 32.34 1.69 -2.80
N ILE A 68 31.37 1.85 -3.71
CA ILE A 68 31.58 1.58 -5.14
C ILE A 68 32.64 2.53 -5.73
N PHE A 69 32.66 3.80 -5.30
CA PHE A 69 33.69 4.75 -5.67
C PHE A 69 35.08 4.26 -5.21
N PHE A 70 35.23 3.83 -3.96
CA PHE A 70 36.51 3.29 -3.49
C PHE A 70 36.90 2.00 -4.22
N SER A 71 35.95 1.12 -4.55
CA SER A 71 36.22 -0.05 -5.41
C SER A 71 36.75 0.37 -6.78
N GLY A 72 36.16 1.40 -7.40
CA GLY A 72 36.66 1.97 -8.65
C GLY A 72 38.08 2.52 -8.53
N ARG A 73 38.38 3.17 -7.39
CA ARG A 73 39.72 3.70 -7.09
C ARG A 73 40.76 2.59 -6.90
N VAL A 74 40.44 1.55 -6.13
CA VAL A 74 41.32 0.39 -5.94
C VAL A 74 41.59 -0.27 -7.28
N TRP A 75 40.53 -0.50 -8.07
CA TRP A 75 40.65 -1.08 -9.39
C TRP A 75 41.50 -0.22 -10.35
N ALA A 76 41.45 1.12 -10.24
CA ALA A 76 42.33 1.99 -11.01
C ALA A 76 43.83 1.79 -10.69
N GLY A 77 44.16 1.45 -9.45
CA GLY A 77 45.51 1.10 -9.03
C GLY A 77 45.97 -0.24 -9.62
N ASP A 78 45.13 -1.27 -9.51
CA ASP A 78 45.47 -2.63 -9.94
C ASP A 78 45.47 -2.82 -11.46
N SER A 79 44.60 -2.08 -12.17
CA SER A 79 44.44 -2.14 -13.62
C SER A 79 45.23 -1.07 -14.39
N ALA A 80 46.19 -0.43 -13.71
CA ALA A 80 46.93 0.77 -14.13
C ALA A 80 47.00 0.89 -15.66
N PRO A 81 46.32 1.87 -16.27
CA PRO A 81 46.21 1.95 -17.71
C PRO A 81 47.58 2.24 -18.33
N GLU A 82 47.98 1.43 -19.33
CA GLU A 82 49.25 1.60 -20.06
C GLU A 82 49.42 3.02 -20.63
N ASN A 83 48.31 3.72 -20.92
CA ASN A 83 48.25 5.12 -21.32
C ASN A 83 46.94 5.78 -20.84
N ARG A 84 46.97 7.08 -20.53
CA ARG A 84 45.82 7.94 -20.22
C ARG A 84 44.68 7.85 -21.23
N GLU A 85 44.95 7.66 -22.52
CA GLU A 85 43.89 7.49 -23.53
C GLU A 85 43.05 6.23 -23.27
N ILE A 86 43.69 5.12 -22.90
CA ILE A 86 43.01 3.86 -22.54
C ILE A 86 42.12 4.10 -21.31
N ALA A 87 42.61 4.85 -20.31
CA ALA A 87 41.83 5.19 -19.12
C ALA A 87 40.50 5.89 -19.47
N VAL A 88 40.53 6.83 -20.41
CA VAL A 88 39.33 7.55 -20.84
C VAL A 88 38.36 6.64 -21.60
N TRP A 89 38.86 5.73 -22.44
CA TRP A 89 38.01 4.73 -23.10
C TRP A 89 37.39 3.74 -22.12
N ARG A 90 38.12 3.33 -21.06
CA ARG A 90 37.58 2.50 -19.97
C ARG A 90 36.43 3.20 -19.24
N GLN A 91 36.54 4.52 -18.97
CA GLN A 91 35.43 5.31 -18.43
C GLN A 91 34.21 5.29 -19.34
N CYS A 92 34.40 5.38 -20.66
CA CYS A 92 33.29 5.28 -21.62
C CYS A 92 32.58 3.92 -21.50
N PHE A 93 33.32 2.82 -21.36
CA PHE A 93 32.74 1.49 -21.12
C PHE A 93 31.97 1.44 -19.80
N PHE A 94 32.50 1.98 -18.70
CA PHE A 94 31.81 1.96 -17.41
C PHE A 94 30.52 2.78 -17.39
N LEU A 95 30.43 3.84 -18.20
CA LEU A 95 29.25 4.71 -18.29
C LEU A 95 28.19 4.18 -19.25
N LEU A 96 28.55 3.32 -20.21
CA LEU A 96 27.63 2.84 -21.25
C LEU A 96 26.40 2.11 -20.67
N PRO A 97 26.51 1.19 -19.69
CA PRO A 97 25.33 0.56 -19.11
C PRO A 97 24.42 1.54 -18.37
N ALA A 98 24.96 2.56 -17.69
CA ALA A 98 24.13 3.59 -17.06
C ALA A 98 23.24 4.29 -18.08
N LEU A 99 23.79 4.58 -19.27
CA LEU A 99 23.06 5.18 -20.37
C LEU A 99 21.96 4.24 -20.88
N LEU A 100 22.31 2.98 -21.13
CA LEU A 100 21.36 1.97 -21.61
C LEU A 100 20.22 1.73 -20.60
N THR A 101 20.53 1.68 -19.29
CA THR A 101 19.52 1.57 -18.24
C THR A 101 18.57 2.76 -18.24
N LEU A 102 19.08 4.00 -18.33
CA LEU A 102 18.24 5.19 -18.39
C LEU A 102 17.35 5.22 -19.64
N VAL A 103 17.90 4.92 -20.82
CA VAL A 103 17.14 4.88 -22.07
C VAL A 103 16.05 3.81 -22.00
N GLY A 104 16.41 2.59 -21.60
CA GLY A 104 15.46 1.48 -21.46
C GLY A 104 14.35 1.80 -20.47
N TRP A 105 14.70 2.40 -19.32
CA TRP A 105 13.73 2.87 -18.34
C TRP A 105 12.79 3.93 -18.89
N ILE A 106 13.32 4.97 -19.53
CA ILE A 106 12.52 6.09 -20.05
C ILE A 106 11.49 5.60 -21.06
N ILE A 107 11.93 4.75 -21.99
CA ILE A 107 11.05 4.17 -23.02
C ILE A 107 9.97 3.30 -22.36
N THR A 108 10.37 2.39 -21.46
CA THR A 108 9.42 1.45 -20.84
C THR A 108 8.41 2.15 -19.96
N LEU A 109 8.83 3.09 -19.14
CA LEU A 109 7.92 3.82 -18.25
C LEU A 109 6.95 4.69 -19.06
N HIS A 110 7.38 5.24 -20.20
CA HIS A 110 6.50 5.98 -21.09
C HIS A 110 5.48 5.08 -21.78
N LEU A 111 5.90 3.91 -22.27
CA LEU A 111 5.00 2.91 -22.88
C LEU A 111 4.00 2.31 -21.90
N ALA A 112 4.31 2.35 -20.60
CA ALA A 112 3.45 1.87 -19.53
C ALA A 112 2.58 2.99 -18.92
N ASP A 113 2.38 4.10 -19.63
CA ASP A 113 1.62 5.28 -19.16
C ASP A 113 2.03 5.72 -17.74
N TYR A 114 3.34 5.71 -17.48
CA TYR A 114 3.92 6.03 -16.19
C TYR A 114 3.34 5.17 -15.05
N GLN A 115 3.06 3.89 -15.29
CA GLN A 115 2.62 2.93 -14.28
C GLN A 115 3.54 1.71 -14.22
N PHE A 116 4.22 1.51 -13.08
CA PHE A 116 5.14 0.39 -12.89
C PHE A 116 4.50 -0.99 -13.08
N ARG A 117 3.26 -1.16 -12.64
CA ARG A 117 2.55 -2.44 -12.71
C ARG A 117 2.15 -2.85 -14.12
N GLN A 118 2.11 -1.89 -15.06
CA GLN A 118 1.82 -2.18 -16.46
C GLN A 118 3.08 -2.52 -17.26
N MET A 119 4.26 -2.34 -16.67
CA MET A 119 5.52 -2.72 -17.32
C MET A 119 5.65 -4.24 -17.29
N GLY A 120 5.47 -4.91 -18.44
CA GLY A 120 5.57 -6.36 -18.54
C GLY A 120 6.88 -6.91 -17.97
N ALA A 121 6.79 -7.76 -16.94
CA ALA A 121 7.93 -8.21 -16.14
C ALA A 121 9.02 -8.92 -16.96
N GLY A 122 8.67 -9.59 -18.06
CA GLY A 122 9.61 -10.32 -18.90
C GLY A 122 10.64 -9.42 -19.62
N TRP A 123 10.24 -8.23 -20.08
CA TRP A 123 11.15 -7.34 -20.80
C TRP A 123 12.10 -6.60 -19.83
N LEU A 124 11.56 -6.15 -18.69
CA LEU A 124 12.32 -5.57 -17.59
C LEU A 124 13.36 -6.57 -17.04
N ALA A 125 12.98 -7.82 -16.82
CA ALA A 125 13.90 -8.85 -16.34
C ALA A 125 15.06 -9.10 -17.32
N ASN A 126 14.81 -9.08 -18.63
CA ASN A 126 15.86 -9.23 -19.65
C ASN A 126 16.82 -8.04 -19.68
N LEU A 127 16.31 -6.81 -19.57
CA LEU A 127 17.14 -5.60 -19.49
C LEU A 127 17.95 -5.58 -18.19
N MET A 128 17.37 -6.09 -17.10
CA MET A 128 17.94 -6.11 -15.75
C MET A 128 18.63 -7.44 -15.41
N LEU A 129 18.98 -8.29 -16.39
CA LEU A 129 19.61 -9.58 -16.11
C LEU A 129 20.90 -9.46 -15.27
N PRO A 130 21.81 -8.48 -15.52
CA PRO A 130 22.96 -8.25 -14.66
C PRO A 130 22.61 -7.67 -13.28
N TRP A 131 21.34 -7.33 -13.05
CA TRP A 131 20.79 -6.62 -11.89
C TRP A 131 19.64 -7.40 -11.24
N LEU A 132 19.55 -8.73 -11.46
CA LEU A 132 18.41 -9.55 -11.06
C LEU A 132 18.10 -9.43 -9.55
N GLY A 133 19.12 -9.36 -8.69
CA GLY A 133 18.92 -9.16 -7.25
C GLY A 133 18.25 -7.81 -6.93
N VAL A 134 18.69 -6.72 -7.57
CA VAL A 134 18.05 -5.40 -7.43
C VAL A 134 16.62 -5.44 -7.96
N PHE A 135 16.41 -6.08 -9.11
CA PHE A 135 15.08 -6.25 -9.70
C PHE A 135 14.12 -6.96 -8.73
N LEU A 136 14.52 -8.11 -8.18
CA LEU A 136 13.70 -8.88 -7.24
C LEU A 136 13.38 -8.10 -5.96
N VAL A 137 14.38 -7.45 -5.35
CA VAL A 137 14.17 -6.63 -4.14
C VAL A 137 13.23 -5.46 -4.42
N SER A 138 13.36 -4.83 -5.60
CA SER A 138 12.50 -3.71 -5.99
C SER A 138 11.06 -4.15 -6.25
N LEU A 139 10.86 -5.33 -6.85
CA LEU A 139 9.54 -5.92 -7.05
C LEU A 139 8.86 -6.27 -5.72
N VAL A 140 9.58 -6.93 -4.82
CA VAL A 140 9.04 -7.36 -3.52
C VAL A 140 8.80 -6.15 -2.61
N GLY A 141 9.71 -5.19 -2.60
CA GLY A 141 9.60 -3.97 -1.79
C GLY A 141 8.61 -2.94 -2.34
N GLY A 142 8.16 -3.07 -3.59
CA GLY A 142 7.29 -2.10 -4.26
C GLY A 142 7.96 -0.78 -4.64
N GLU A 143 9.27 -0.68 -4.44
CA GLU A 143 10.07 0.52 -4.67
C GLU A 143 10.80 0.43 -6.02
N TYR A 144 10.06 0.58 -7.12
CA TYR A 144 10.56 0.32 -8.46
C TYR A 144 11.71 1.25 -8.90
N TRP A 145 11.83 2.45 -8.32
CA TRP A 145 12.90 3.41 -8.66
C TRP A 145 14.31 2.90 -8.36
N TRP A 146 14.46 1.93 -7.46
CA TRP A 146 15.74 1.28 -7.18
C TRP A 146 16.33 0.58 -8.42
N MET A 147 15.48 0.13 -9.35
CA MET A 147 15.89 -0.49 -10.62
C MET A 147 16.66 0.46 -11.54
N VAL A 148 16.57 1.78 -11.33
CA VAL A 148 17.34 2.78 -12.09
C VAL A 148 18.43 3.40 -11.24
N ILE A 149 18.09 3.81 -10.01
CA ILE A 149 19.00 4.57 -9.15
C ILE A 149 20.24 3.74 -8.84
N ILE A 150 20.08 2.45 -8.50
CA ILE A 150 21.22 1.60 -8.13
C ILE A 150 22.13 1.33 -9.33
N PRO A 151 21.64 0.86 -10.50
CA PRO A 151 22.52 0.63 -11.64
C PRO A 151 23.24 1.89 -12.12
N VAL A 152 22.50 2.99 -12.32
CA VAL A 152 23.06 4.26 -12.81
C VAL A 152 24.06 4.82 -11.80
N GLY A 153 23.68 4.87 -10.52
CA GLY A 153 24.52 5.35 -9.43
C GLY A 153 25.80 4.53 -9.26
N ALA A 154 25.72 3.20 -9.36
CA ALA A 154 26.87 2.31 -9.28
C ALA A 154 27.88 2.57 -10.40
N HIS A 155 27.41 2.64 -11.66
CA HIS A 155 28.27 2.89 -12.80
C HIS A 155 28.93 4.27 -12.77
N ILE A 156 28.19 5.32 -12.40
CA ILE A 156 28.73 6.67 -12.24
C ILE A 156 29.77 6.70 -11.10
N SER A 157 29.42 6.15 -9.94
CA SER A 157 30.31 6.14 -8.76
C SER A 157 31.60 5.37 -9.03
N PHE A 158 31.51 4.20 -9.65
CA PHE A 158 32.67 3.40 -10.03
C PHE A 158 33.55 4.14 -11.04
N SER A 159 32.93 4.74 -12.08
CA SER A 159 33.65 5.52 -13.09
C SER A 159 34.36 6.73 -12.48
N LEU A 160 33.74 7.43 -11.52
CA LEU A 160 34.36 8.54 -10.79
C LEU A 160 35.54 8.08 -9.94
N GLY A 161 35.38 6.98 -9.22
CA GLY A 161 36.44 6.35 -8.43
C GLY A 161 37.63 5.97 -9.30
N TYR A 162 37.33 5.34 -10.44
CA TYR A 162 38.32 4.96 -11.43
C TYR A 162 39.06 6.17 -12.02
N ALA A 163 38.34 7.26 -12.30
CA ALA A 163 38.89 8.49 -12.86
C ALA A 163 39.75 9.29 -11.88
N TRP A 164 39.56 9.10 -10.57
CA TRP A 164 40.13 9.96 -9.54
C TRP A 164 41.66 10.16 -9.63
N PRO A 165 42.48 9.12 -9.86
CA PRO A 165 43.93 9.28 -9.99
C PRO A 165 44.33 10.15 -11.21
N THR A 166 43.43 10.33 -12.17
CA THR A 166 43.64 11.04 -13.45
C THR A 166 42.85 12.34 -13.59
N ARG A 167 42.37 12.93 -12.48
CA ARG A 167 41.44 14.07 -12.43
C ARG A 167 41.93 15.43 -12.98
N TYR A 168 43.16 15.53 -13.46
CA TYR A 168 43.73 16.79 -14.00
C TYR A 168 43.17 17.09 -15.40
N PRO A 169 43.07 18.37 -15.82
CA PRO A 169 42.42 18.74 -17.07
C PRO A 169 43.11 18.11 -18.27
N LEU A 170 42.37 17.28 -19.00
CA LEU A 170 42.78 16.67 -20.26
C LEU A 170 42.24 17.54 -21.40
N SER A 171 43.05 17.79 -22.42
CA SER A 171 42.63 18.44 -23.67
C SER A 171 43.01 17.55 -24.86
N GLY A 172 42.09 17.40 -25.83
CA GLY A 172 42.46 17.01 -27.20
C GLY A 172 42.39 15.53 -27.60
N THR A 173 41.65 14.65 -26.92
CA THR A 173 41.46 13.25 -27.38
C THR A 173 40.01 12.91 -27.76
N SER A 174 39.81 12.00 -28.72
CA SER A 174 38.48 11.50 -29.12
C SER A 174 37.76 10.78 -27.99
N GLY A 175 38.48 10.03 -27.16
CA GLY A 175 37.92 9.39 -25.96
C GLY A 175 37.35 10.42 -24.97
N LEU A 176 38.01 11.57 -24.80
CA LEU A 176 37.54 12.61 -23.87
C LEU A 176 36.23 13.24 -24.36
N ARG A 177 36.12 13.49 -25.68
CA ARG A 177 34.87 13.96 -26.30
C ARG A 177 33.75 12.95 -26.12
N CYS A 178 34.03 11.66 -26.34
CA CYS A 178 33.08 10.57 -26.13
C CYS A 178 32.59 10.51 -24.68
N ARG A 179 33.51 10.50 -23.71
CA ARG A 179 33.17 10.50 -22.28
C ARG A 179 32.31 11.71 -21.90
N ASN A 180 32.71 12.92 -22.31
CA ASN A 180 31.97 14.13 -21.98
C ASN A 180 30.58 14.13 -22.62
N LEU A 181 30.45 13.61 -23.84
CA LEU A 181 29.16 13.41 -24.49
C LEU A 181 28.29 12.41 -23.71
N LEU A 182 28.85 11.28 -23.26
CA LEU A 182 28.14 10.31 -22.42
C LEU A 182 27.65 10.95 -21.12
N LEU A 183 28.51 11.71 -20.42
CA LEU A 183 28.12 12.41 -19.20
C LEU A 183 27.02 13.45 -19.44
N PHE A 184 27.09 14.19 -20.55
CA PHE A 184 26.06 15.13 -20.95
C PHE A 184 24.72 14.43 -21.24
N LEU A 185 24.74 13.31 -21.97
CA LEU A 185 23.54 12.52 -22.25
C LEU A 185 22.96 11.91 -20.96
N LEU A 186 23.81 11.40 -20.05
CA LEU A 186 23.37 10.90 -18.75
C LEU A 186 22.68 11.98 -17.92
N LEU A 187 23.20 13.21 -17.93
CA LEU A 187 22.58 14.34 -17.24
C LEU A 187 21.20 14.67 -17.85
N LEU A 188 21.11 14.76 -19.17
CA LEU A 188 19.85 15.05 -19.87
C LEU A 188 18.80 13.96 -19.61
N LEU A 189 19.17 12.70 -19.74
CA LEU A 189 18.28 11.57 -19.45
C LEU A 189 17.93 11.49 -17.96
N GLY A 190 18.83 11.86 -17.06
CA GLY A 190 18.54 11.99 -15.63
C GLY A 190 17.45 13.02 -15.35
N ILE A 191 17.47 14.16 -16.05
CA ILE A 191 16.40 15.18 -15.97
C ILE A 191 15.07 14.61 -16.50
N VAL A 192 15.09 13.90 -17.64
CA VAL A 192 13.89 13.24 -18.19
C VAL A 192 13.33 12.20 -17.22
N ALA A 193 14.17 11.34 -16.65
CA ALA A 193 13.76 10.35 -15.65
C ALA A 193 13.19 11.02 -14.39
N GLY A 194 13.78 12.14 -13.95
CA GLY A 194 13.24 12.95 -12.86
C GLY A 194 11.87 13.55 -13.17
N TYR A 195 11.66 14.02 -14.40
CA TYR A 195 10.35 14.48 -14.86
C TYR A 195 9.33 13.33 -14.95
N GLN A 196 9.74 12.15 -15.42
CA GLN A 196 8.88 10.96 -15.37
C GLN A 196 8.53 10.55 -13.94
N ALA A 197 9.45 10.71 -12.98
CA ALA A 197 9.17 10.49 -11.57
C ALA A 197 8.12 11.47 -11.01
N HIS A 198 8.18 12.72 -11.45
CA HIS A 198 7.16 13.72 -11.14
C HIS A 198 5.80 13.34 -11.74
N LEU A 199 5.74 12.98 -13.04
CA LEU A 199 4.52 12.53 -13.70
C LEU A 199 3.94 11.26 -13.06
N TYR A 200 4.79 10.28 -12.76
CA TYR A 200 4.41 9.06 -12.04
C TYR A 200 3.71 9.41 -10.72
N LYS A 201 4.29 10.32 -9.93
CA LYS A 201 3.70 10.73 -8.64
C LYS A 201 2.38 11.49 -8.82
N GLN A 202 2.24 12.29 -9.87
CA GLN A 202 1.01 13.01 -10.18
C GLN A 202 -0.10 12.05 -10.62
N GLN A 203 0.23 11.05 -11.43
CA GLN A 203 -0.72 10.08 -11.98
C GLN A 203 -0.97 8.89 -11.06
N ASN A 204 -0.10 8.67 -10.07
CA ASN A 204 -0.20 7.62 -9.06
C ASN A 204 0.11 8.22 -7.67
N PRO A 205 -0.78 9.06 -7.11
CA PRO A 205 -0.55 9.76 -5.84
C PRO A 205 -0.44 8.84 -4.61
N GLY A 206 -0.40 7.52 -4.81
CA GLY A 206 -0.47 6.50 -3.78
C GLY A 206 -1.89 5.98 -3.58
N VAL A 207 -2.00 4.89 -2.82
CA VAL A 207 -3.28 4.33 -2.39
C VAL A 207 -3.84 5.30 -1.34
N GLY A 208 -4.92 6.02 -1.68
CA GLY A 208 -5.51 7.01 -0.78
C GLY A 208 -6.20 6.38 0.42
N VAL A 209 -6.69 5.14 0.27
CA VAL A 209 -7.35 4.37 1.34
C VAL A 209 -6.72 2.99 1.37
N ARG A 210 -5.78 2.75 2.30
CA ARG A 210 -5.12 1.46 2.46
C ARG A 210 -6.04 0.50 3.20
N GLU A 211 -6.19 -0.72 2.69
CA GLU A 211 -7.07 -1.73 3.29
C GLU A 211 -6.48 -2.37 4.56
N ASN A 212 -5.15 -2.39 4.67
CA ASN A 212 -4.44 -2.90 5.83
C ASN A 212 -4.24 -1.83 6.89
N ILE A 213 -4.65 -2.15 8.12
CA ILE A 213 -4.33 -1.38 9.32
C ILE A 213 -3.28 -2.10 10.14
N ASP A 214 -2.52 -1.35 10.93
CA ASP A 214 -1.69 -1.93 11.97
C ASP A 214 -2.57 -2.28 13.18
N ILE A 215 -3.01 -3.54 13.25
CA ILE A 215 -3.80 -4.05 14.38
C ILE A 215 -3.05 -3.96 15.71
N ARG A 216 -1.71 -3.93 15.69
CA ARG A 216 -0.90 -3.86 16.92
C ARG A 216 -1.03 -2.51 17.61
N ALA A 217 -1.49 -1.48 16.90
CA ALA A 217 -1.77 -0.18 17.50
C ALA A 217 -2.90 -0.23 18.55
N TRP A 218 -3.74 -1.27 18.58
CA TRP A 218 -4.80 -1.47 19.59
C TRP A 218 -4.40 -2.50 20.65
N ARG A 219 -3.12 -2.52 21.06
CA ARG A 219 -2.67 -3.36 22.18
C ARG A 219 -2.37 -2.53 23.42
N PRO A 220 -2.69 -3.02 24.64
CA PRO A 220 -2.49 -2.26 25.87
C PRO A 220 -1.01 -2.04 26.21
N ASP A 221 -0.12 -2.94 25.79
CA ASP A 221 1.33 -2.83 25.99
C ASP A 221 2.00 -1.81 25.07
N LYS A 222 1.29 -1.28 24.07
CA LYS A 222 1.83 -0.22 23.21
C LYS A 222 1.66 1.15 23.87
N LEU A 223 2.77 1.88 23.97
CA LEU A 223 2.78 3.29 24.34
C LEU A 223 2.00 4.10 23.29
N ASN A 224 1.05 4.93 23.73
CA ASN A 224 0.12 5.67 22.86
C ASN A 224 -0.72 4.76 21.96
N ASN A 225 -1.19 3.62 22.50
CA ASN A 225 -2.13 2.77 21.79
C ASN A 225 -3.43 3.52 21.44
N ARG A 226 -4.16 2.98 20.47
CA ARG A 226 -5.40 3.52 19.92
C ARG A 226 -6.65 2.91 20.57
N LEU A 227 -6.52 2.21 21.70
CA LEU A 227 -7.67 1.69 22.43
C LEU A 227 -8.52 2.84 22.94
N THR A 228 -9.82 2.72 22.77
CA THR A 228 -10.78 3.68 23.32
C THR A 228 -11.21 3.20 24.70
N PRO A 229 -10.94 3.97 25.78
CA PRO A 229 -11.34 3.57 27.12
C PRO A 229 -12.86 3.63 27.27
N LEU A 230 -13.41 2.82 28.19
CA LEU A 230 -14.82 2.93 28.55
C LEU A 230 -15.07 4.19 29.38
N ARG A 231 -16.26 4.78 29.22
CA ARG A 231 -16.79 5.74 30.18
C ARG A 231 -17.17 5.00 31.47
N GLY A 232 -16.37 5.19 32.52
CA GLY A 232 -16.57 4.56 33.83
C GLY A 232 -16.05 3.12 33.93
N LYS A 233 -16.42 2.43 35.02
CA LYS A 233 -15.99 1.04 35.27
C LYS A 233 -16.74 0.05 34.36
N PRO A 234 -16.11 -1.05 33.90
CA PRO A 234 -16.79 -2.08 33.12
C PRO A 234 -18.02 -2.64 33.83
N GLN A 235 -19.17 -2.66 33.16
CA GLN A 235 -20.40 -3.27 33.68
C GLN A 235 -20.36 -4.79 33.70
N ILE A 236 -19.56 -5.39 32.81
CA ILE A 236 -19.27 -6.82 32.78
C ILE A 236 -17.76 -7.05 32.75
N GLN A 237 -17.31 -8.22 33.22
CA GLN A 237 -15.92 -8.66 33.08
C GLN A 237 -15.83 -10.17 32.80
N PHE A 238 -15.05 -10.53 31.78
CA PHE A 238 -14.71 -11.90 31.45
C PHE A 238 -13.41 -12.30 32.15
N ARG A 239 -13.48 -13.38 32.94
CA ARG A 239 -12.35 -13.97 33.69
C ARG A 239 -12.06 -15.42 33.28
N GLN A 240 -12.97 -16.02 32.53
CA GLN A 240 -12.91 -17.38 31.99
C GLN A 240 -13.86 -17.44 30.78
N ASN A 241 -13.67 -18.43 29.90
CA ASN A 241 -14.52 -18.65 28.72
C ASN A 241 -14.73 -17.38 27.86
N TRP A 242 -13.64 -16.65 27.60
CA TRP A 242 -13.68 -15.43 26.79
C TRP A 242 -14.27 -15.73 25.40
N PRO A 243 -15.19 -14.90 24.89
CA PRO A 243 -15.68 -15.04 23.52
C PRO A 243 -14.53 -14.92 22.52
N ARG A 244 -14.50 -15.78 21.50
CA ARG A 244 -13.61 -15.61 20.35
C ARG A 244 -14.20 -14.61 19.37
N ILE A 245 -13.54 -13.46 19.25
CA ILE A 245 -13.99 -12.28 18.51
C ILE A 245 -13.19 -12.14 17.21
N ASP A 246 -13.89 -11.90 16.12
CA ASP A 246 -13.29 -11.60 14.82
C ASP A 246 -14.15 -10.57 14.05
N GLY A 247 -13.73 -10.12 12.87
CA GLY A 247 -14.56 -9.23 12.07
C GLY A 247 -13.88 -8.46 10.96
N ALA A 248 -14.62 -7.46 10.48
CA ALA A 248 -14.19 -6.53 9.47
C ALA A 248 -13.11 -5.57 10.02
N THR A 249 -12.14 -5.24 9.17
CA THR A 249 -11.10 -4.24 9.50
C THR A 249 -11.67 -2.91 10.00
N ALA A 250 -12.76 -2.42 9.40
CA ALA A 250 -13.40 -1.19 9.86
C ALA A 250 -13.91 -1.26 11.31
N ALA A 251 -14.36 -2.44 11.76
CA ALA A 251 -14.91 -2.63 13.10
C ALA A 251 -13.84 -2.96 14.17
N TYR A 252 -12.61 -3.29 13.77
CA TYR A 252 -11.53 -3.67 14.68
C TYR A 252 -11.35 -2.72 15.87
N PRO A 253 -11.34 -1.38 15.68
CA PRO A 253 -11.15 -0.45 16.79
C PRO A 253 -12.22 -0.57 17.88
N ILE A 254 -13.46 -0.92 17.51
CA ILE A 254 -14.56 -1.11 18.47
C ILE A 254 -14.37 -2.39 19.26
N TYR A 255 -14.26 -3.53 18.57
CA TYR A 255 -14.28 -4.81 19.26
C TYR A 255 -12.95 -5.12 19.97
N ALA A 256 -11.82 -4.58 19.50
CA ALA A 256 -10.56 -4.62 20.25
C ALA A 256 -10.64 -3.79 21.54
N SER A 257 -11.21 -2.58 21.48
CA SER A 257 -11.40 -1.74 22.67
C SER A 257 -12.33 -2.40 23.69
N ALA A 258 -13.43 -2.98 23.24
CA ALA A 258 -14.32 -3.76 24.10
C ALA A 258 -13.62 -5.00 24.68
N PHE A 259 -12.89 -5.76 23.86
CA PHE A 259 -12.16 -6.94 24.31
C PHE A 259 -11.22 -6.63 25.47
N TYR A 260 -10.34 -5.63 25.31
CA TYR A 260 -9.37 -5.28 26.34
C TYR A 260 -9.99 -4.62 27.57
N ALA A 261 -11.08 -3.86 27.41
CA ALA A 261 -11.74 -3.23 28.54
C ALA A 261 -12.59 -4.19 29.38
N LEU A 262 -13.14 -5.23 28.76
CA LEU A 262 -14.04 -6.19 29.41
C LEU A 262 -13.33 -7.48 29.83
N SER A 263 -12.09 -7.71 29.41
CA SER A 263 -11.35 -8.93 29.73
C SER A 263 -10.34 -8.72 30.86
N VAL A 264 -10.35 -9.62 31.83
CA VAL A 264 -9.22 -9.79 32.76
C VAL A 264 -8.27 -10.80 32.12
N ILE A 265 -7.09 -10.36 31.71
CA ILE A 265 -6.13 -11.14 30.93
C ILE A 265 -5.04 -11.70 31.86
N PRO A 266 -4.94 -13.04 32.07
CA PRO A 266 -3.86 -13.64 32.84
C PRO A 266 -2.52 -13.63 32.07
N GLU A 267 -1.41 -13.90 32.77
CA GLU A 267 -0.05 -13.82 32.18
C GLU A 267 0.18 -14.83 31.04
N ASP A 268 -0.43 -16.00 31.10
CA ASP A 268 -0.34 -17.08 30.10
C ASP A 268 -1.38 -16.95 28.97
N PHE A 269 -2.10 -15.83 28.89
CA PHE A 269 -3.18 -15.65 27.94
C PHE A 269 -2.69 -15.41 26.50
N HIS A 270 -3.16 -16.24 25.57
CA HIS A 270 -2.87 -16.11 24.15
C HIS A 270 -3.94 -15.27 23.43
N VAL A 271 -3.77 -13.95 23.42
CA VAL A 271 -4.77 -13.01 22.84
C VAL A 271 -5.15 -13.33 21.40
N TRP A 272 -4.20 -13.81 20.58
CA TRP A 272 -4.44 -14.15 19.17
C TRP A 272 -5.44 -15.30 18.97
N GLU A 273 -5.75 -16.08 20.02
CA GLU A 273 -6.78 -17.12 19.97
C GLU A 273 -8.20 -16.57 20.14
N TYR A 274 -8.33 -15.35 20.68
CA TYR A 274 -9.61 -14.73 21.05
C TYR A 274 -9.91 -13.41 20.35
N LEU A 275 -8.91 -12.75 19.76
CA LEU A 275 -9.08 -11.47 19.08
C LEU A 275 -8.36 -11.48 17.72
N GLU A 276 -9.14 -11.62 16.65
CA GLU A 276 -8.63 -11.63 15.28
C GLU A 276 -9.19 -10.49 14.40
N ASN A 277 -8.53 -10.25 13.27
CA ASN A 277 -9.03 -9.41 12.19
C ASN A 277 -8.85 -10.13 10.85
N SER A 278 -9.76 -11.05 10.53
CA SER A 278 -9.71 -11.82 9.30
C SER A 278 -10.38 -11.12 8.10
N ARG A 279 -11.05 -9.97 8.33
CA ARG A 279 -11.87 -9.23 7.35
C ARG A 279 -13.21 -9.94 7.07
N THR A 280 -14.16 -9.21 6.50
CA THR A 280 -15.55 -9.68 6.33
C THR A 280 -15.69 -11.08 5.70
N PRO A 281 -15.02 -11.40 4.57
CA PRO A 281 -15.19 -12.71 3.93
C PRO A 281 -14.79 -13.87 4.84
N ASP A 282 -13.61 -13.77 5.47
CA ASP A 282 -13.07 -14.84 6.30
C ASP A 282 -13.73 -14.88 7.67
N ALA A 283 -14.16 -13.75 8.22
CA ALA A 283 -14.93 -13.71 9.47
C ALA A 283 -16.25 -14.49 9.32
N TYR A 284 -16.96 -14.33 8.18
CA TYR A 284 -18.13 -15.15 7.87
C TYR A 284 -17.79 -16.64 7.72
N ASN A 285 -16.66 -16.97 7.11
CA ASN A 285 -16.24 -18.37 7.01
C ASN A 285 -15.92 -18.96 8.41
N ARG A 286 -15.27 -18.20 9.29
CA ARG A 286 -14.88 -18.61 10.64
C ARG A 286 -16.07 -18.78 11.57
N ILE A 287 -17.04 -17.85 11.56
CA ILE A 287 -18.27 -18.03 12.34
C ILE A 287 -19.06 -19.26 11.87
N VAL A 288 -19.11 -19.55 10.56
CA VAL A 288 -19.76 -20.74 9.98
C VAL A 288 -19.01 -22.05 10.24
N LYS A 289 -17.69 -22.01 10.46
CA LYS A 289 -16.89 -23.17 10.91
C LYS A 289 -16.91 -23.39 12.42
N GLY A 290 -17.12 -22.32 13.19
CA GLY A 290 -17.13 -22.36 14.66
C GLY A 290 -15.77 -21.98 15.24
N ASP A 291 -14.94 -21.32 14.44
CA ASP A 291 -13.61 -20.81 14.83
C ASP A 291 -13.70 -19.42 15.49
N ALA A 292 -14.87 -18.76 15.38
CA ALA A 292 -15.23 -17.55 16.09
C ALA A 292 -16.61 -17.75 16.75
N ASP A 293 -16.86 -17.07 17.86
CA ASP A 293 -18.14 -17.11 18.59
C ASP A 293 -19.03 -15.91 18.23
N ILE A 294 -18.40 -14.77 17.89
CA ILE A 294 -19.03 -13.52 17.47
C ILE A 294 -18.15 -12.81 16.44
N ILE A 295 -18.77 -12.24 15.41
CA ILE A 295 -18.08 -11.40 14.43
C ILE A 295 -18.70 -10.01 14.29
N PHE A 296 -17.86 -9.00 14.05
CA PHE A 296 -18.29 -7.61 13.85
C PHE A 296 -18.12 -7.20 12.39
N VAL A 297 -19.21 -7.14 11.64
CA VAL A 297 -19.19 -7.06 10.17
C VAL A 297 -20.32 -6.20 9.61
N ALA A 298 -20.20 -5.83 8.32
CA ALA A 298 -21.34 -5.36 7.55
C ALA A 298 -22.28 -6.54 7.24
N GLN A 299 -23.44 -6.27 6.64
CA GLN A 299 -24.39 -7.30 6.19
C GLN A 299 -23.73 -8.37 5.28
N PRO A 300 -24.22 -9.62 5.30
CA PRO A 300 -23.66 -10.71 4.52
C PRO A 300 -23.99 -10.59 3.03
N SER A 301 -23.07 -11.03 2.18
CA SER A 301 -23.29 -11.23 0.75
C SER A 301 -24.25 -12.40 0.49
N GLY A 302 -24.76 -12.50 -0.74
CA GLY A 302 -25.53 -13.68 -1.16
C GLY A 302 -24.72 -14.98 -1.05
N GLY A 303 -23.42 -14.94 -1.36
CA GLY A 303 -22.52 -16.07 -1.22
C GLY A 303 -22.31 -16.48 0.24
N GLN A 304 -22.15 -15.51 1.15
CA GLN A 304 -22.00 -15.76 2.59
C GLN A 304 -23.27 -16.38 3.20
N LYS A 305 -24.45 -15.86 2.83
CA LYS A 305 -25.74 -16.45 3.26
C LYS A 305 -25.86 -17.90 2.79
N LYS A 306 -25.58 -18.15 1.51
CA LYS A 306 -25.64 -19.50 0.92
C LYS A 306 -24.68 -20.47 1.61
N ARG A 307 -23.45 -20.06 1.92
CA ARG A 307 -22.47 -20.90 2.65
C ARG A 307 -22.94 -21.27 4.05
N ALA A 308 -23.60 -20.34 4.77
CA ALA A 308 -24.17 -20.61 6.08
C ALA A 308 -25.34 -21.62 5.98
N GLU A 309 -26.24 -21.43 5.01
CA GLU A 309 -27.36 -22.34 4.73
C GLU A 309 -26.88 -23.75 4.34
N GLU A 310 -25.93 -23.85 3.42
CA GLU A 310 -25.31 -25.13 3.00
C GLU A 310 -24.60 -25.85 4.16
N SER A 311 -24.13 -25.10 5.17
CA SER A 311 -23.50 -25.66 6.37
C SER A 311 -24.51 -25.98 7.49
N GLY A 312 -25.80 -25.74 7.28
CA GLY A 312 -26.83 -25.93 8.30
C GLY A 312 -26.69 -25.01 9.51
N VAL A 313 -26.07 -23.83 9.34
CA VAL A 313 -25.81 -22.88 10.42
C VAL A 313 -26.75 -21.69 10.31
N THR A 314 -27.62 -21.52 11.31
CA THR A 314 -28.42 -20.30 11.48
C THR A 314 -27.57 -19.21 12.13
N LEU A 315 -27.43 -18.08 11.44
CA LEU A 315 -26.76 -16.88 11.95
C LEU A 315 -27.79 -15.83 12.40
N LEU A 316 -27.54 -15.23 13.56
CA LEU A 316 -28.30 -14.11 14.10
C LEU A 316 -27.53 -12.81 13.84
N TYR A 317 -28.23 -11.77 13.40
CA TYR A 317 -27.65 -10.48 13.03
C TYR A 317 -28.19 -9.39 13.95
N THR A 318 -27.35 -8.90 14.86
CA THR A 318 -27.74 -7.87 15.84
C THR A 318 -27.03 -6.56 15.50
N PRO A 319 -27.74 -5.50 15.07
CA PRO A 319 -27.15 -4.18 14.87
C PRO A 319 -26.49 -3.67 16.16
N PHE A 320 -25.30 -3.09 16.07
CA PHE A 320 -24.63 -2.45 17.22
C PHE A 320 -24.24 -0.99 16.97
N ALA A 321 -24.18 -0.57 15.70
CA ALA A 321 -23.88 0.79 15.29
C ALA A 321 -24.55 1.10 13.95
N ARG A 322 -24.84 2.38 13.71
CA ARG A 322 -25.18 2.92 12.41
C ARG A 322 -23.91 3.42 11.70
N GLU A 323 -23.92 3.28 10.39
CA GLU A 323 -22.83 3.68 9.50
C GLU A 323 -23.39 4.27 8.21
N ALA A 324 -22.57 5.00 7.46
CA ALA A 324 -22.85 5.41 6.10
C ALA A 324 -21.92 4.73 5.11
N PHE A 325 -22.51 4.24 4.02
CA PHE A 325 -21.78 3.89 2.82
C PHE A 325 -21.55 5.15 1.98
N VAL A 326 -20.29 5.47 1.72
CA VAL A 326 -19.88 6.76 1.16
C VAL A 326 -19.05 6.57 -0.10
N PHE A 327 -19.15 7.56 -0.98
CA PHE A 327 -18.34 7.66 -2.20
C PHE A 327 -17.22 8.64 -1.96
N ILE A 328 -16.02 8.25 -2.38
CA ILE A 328 -14.79 9.02 -2.20
C ILE A 328 -14.24 9.42 -3.56
N VAL A 329 -13.73 10.64 -3.63
CA VAL A 329 -13.02 11.21 -4.78
C VAL A 329 -11.76 11.92 -4.29
N ASN A 330 -10.87 12.25 -5.20
CA ASN A 330 -9.76 13.16 -4.92
C ASN A 330 -10.29 14.56 -4.53
N ALA A 331 -9.60 15.23 -3.60
CA ALA A 331 -9.97 16.55 -3.09
C ALA A 331 -10.09 17.62 -4.18
N ASP A 332 -9.28 17.53 -5.25
CA ASP A 332 -9.28 18.46 -6.39
C ASP A 332 -10.36 18.16 -7.43
N ASN A 333 -11.12 17.06 -7.28
CA ASN A 333 -12.29 16.82 -8.12
C ASN A 333 -13.34 17.90 -7.81
N PRO A 334 -13.88 18.64 -8.80
CA PRO A 334 -14.83 19.72 -8.54
C PRO A 334 -16.25 19.26 -8.18
N VAL A 335 -16.59 17.98 -8.40
CA VAL A 335 -17.94 17.46 -8.15
C VAL A 335 -18.18 17.30 -6.66
N ASN A 336 -19.16 18.00 -6.11
CA ASN A 336 -19.45 17.98 -4.67
C ASN A 336 -20.59 17.05 -4.27
N SER A 337 -21.51 16.77 -5.20
CA SER A 337 -22.63 15.88 -4.96
C SER A 337 -22.99 15.10 -6.21
N LEU A 338 -23.49 13.89 -6.01
CA LEU A 338 -24.13 13.08 -7.04
C LEU A 338 -25.54 12.69 -6.59
N THR A 339 -26.43 12.47 -7.54
CA THR A 339 -27.68 11.74 -7.29
C THR A 339 -27.41 10.24 -7.22
N GLU A 340 -28.29 9.49 -6.57
CA GLU A 340 -28.20 8.02 -6.55
C GLU A 340 -28.21 7.41 -7.96
N GLN A 341 -28.93 8.02 -8.90
CA GLN A 341 -28.98 7.56 -10.28
C GLN A 341 -27.63 7.80 -10.98
N GLN A 342 -27.03 8.97 -10.81
CA GLN A 342 -25.70 9.25 -11.35
C GLN A 342 -24.64 8.31 -10.80
N VAL A 343 -24.70 7.95 -9.52
CA VAL A 343 -23.82 6.93 -8.94
C VAL A 343 -23.98 5.59 -9.68
N ARG A 344 -25.22 5.11 -9.85
CA ARG A 344 -25.48 3.87 -10.60
C ARG A 344 -25.01 3.95 -12.05
N ASP A 345 -25.23 5.07 -12.71
CA ASP A 345 -24.86 5.27 -14.10
C ASP A 345 -23.34 5.31 -14.27
N ILE A 346 -22.60 5.89 -13.31
CA ILE A 346 -21.14 5.87 -13.29
C ILE A 346 -20.62 4.43 -13.14
N PHE A 347 -21.08 3.68 -12.12
CA PHE A 347 -20.58 2.34 -11.85
C PHE A 347 -21.11 1.25 -12.80
N SER A 348 -22.12 1.56 -13.62
CA SER A 348 -22.58 0.72 -14.74
C SER A 348 -21.93 1.10 -16.09
N GLY A 349 -21.19 2.20 -16.14
CA GLY A 349 -20.53 2.69 -17.35
C GLY A 349 -21.45 3.47 -18.30
N ALA A 350 -22.68 3.80 -17.88
CA ALA A 350 -23.57 4.69 -18.63
C ALA A 350 -23.07 6.16 -18.60
N ILE A 351 -22.40 6.57 -17.52
CA ILE A 351 -21.66 7.84 -17.43
C ILE A 351 -20.17 7.52 -17.32
N THR A 352 -19.40 7.91 -18.32
CA THR A 352 -17.96 7.63 -18.40
C THR A 352 -17.09 8.88 -18.25
N ASN A 353 -17.66 10.08 -18.19
CA ASN A 353 -16.91 11.35 -18.11
C ASN A 353 -17.51 12.29 -17.07
N TRP A 354 -16.65 12.90 -16.25
CA TRP A 354 -17.03 13.80 -15.16
C TRP A 354 -17.80 15.03 -15.63
N ARG A 355 -17.59 15.51 -16.86
CA ARG A 355 -18.29 16.68 -17.41
C ARG A 355 -19.82 16.50 -17.45
N THR A 356 -20.29 15.26 -17.59
CA THR A 356 -21.72 14.92 -17.62
C THR A 356 -22.41 15.18 -16.27
N VAL A 357 -21.64 15.24 -15.19
CA VAL A 357 -22.12 15.48 -13.83
C VAL A 357 -21.53 16.77 -13.22
N GLY A 358 -21.10 17.70 -14.08
CA GLY A 358 -20.60 19.02 -13.68
C GLY A 358 -19.13 19.07 -13.27
N GLY A 359 -18.34 18.05 -13.60
CA GLY A 359 -16.90 18.03 -13.36
C GLY A 359 -16.05 18.45 -14.56
N ASN A 360 -14.74 18.19 -14.46
CA ASN A 360 -13.79 18.44 -15.55
C ASN A 360 -14.04 17.50 -16.74
N ASP A 361 -13.55 17.86 -17.93
CA ASP A 361 -13.56 16.95 -19.10
C ASP A 361 -12.48 15.86 -18.93
N GLN A 362 -12.82 14.85 -18.13
CA GLN A 362 -11.95 13.74 -17.78
C GLN A 362 -12.77 12.45 -17.68
N GLU A 363 -12.22 11.36 -18.21
CA GLU A 363 -12.77 10.01 -18.07
C GLU A 363 -12.81 9.58 -16.60
N ILE A 364 -13.91 8.98 -16.16
CA ILE A 364 -14.11 8.53 -14.79
C ILE A 364 -13.41 7.19 -14.57
N GLN A 365 -12.53 7.12 -13.57
CA GLN A 365 -11.93 5.87 -13.13
C GLN A 365 -12.69 5.32 -11.92
N THR A 366 -13.50 4.29 -12.12
CA THR A 366 -14.22 3.63 -11.02
C THR A 366 -13.34 2.60 -10.34
N TRP A 367 -13.26 2.68 -9.02
CA TRP A 367 -12.56 1.72 -8.18
C TRP A 367 -13.57 0.91 -7.37
N GLN A 368 -13.46 -0.40 -7.48
CA GLN A 368 -14.34 -1.36 -6.84
C GLN A 368 -13.60 -2.15 -5.75
N ARG A 369 -14.32 -3.00 -5.04
CA ARG A 369 -13.77 -3.82 -3.95
C ARG A 369 -13.90 -5.31 -4.29
N PRO A 370 -13.05 -6.17 -3.71
CA PRO A 370 -13.17 -7.62 -3.89
C PRO A 370 -14.59 -8.11 -3.55
N GLU A 371 -15.03 -9.15 -4.26
CA GLU A 371 -16.26 -9.87 -3.94
C GLU A 371 -16.28 -10.34 -2.48
N ASP A 372 -17.47 -10.47 -1.90
CA ASP A 372 -17.71 -10.78 -0.48
C ASP A 372 -17.16 -9.75 0.55
N SER A 373 -16.42 -8.72 0.13
CA SER A 373 -16.05 -7.62 1.04
C SER A 373 -17.28 -6.82 1.47
N GLY A 374 -17.34 -6.38 2.73
CA GLY A 374 -18.54 -5.72 3.27
C GLY A 374 -19.01 -4.51 2.45
N SER A 375 -18.07 -3.68 1.98
CA SER A 375 -18.38 -2.53 1.12
C SER A 375 -18.83 -2.95 -0.29
N GLN A 376 -18.30 -4.04 -0.85
CA GLN A 376 -18.78 -4.56 -2.14
C GLN A 376 -20.20 -5.09 -2.03
N THR A 377 -20.49 -5.82 -0.94
CA THR A 377 -21.83 -6.32 -0.64
C THR A 377 -22.84 -5.19 -0.54
N VAL A 378 -22.51 -4.10 0.16
CA VAL A 378 -23.38 -2.92 0.24
C VAL A 378 -23.54 -2.23 -1.12
N MET A 379 -22.45 -2.06 -1.88
CA MET A 379 -22.50 -1.49 -3.23
C MET A 379 -23.48 -2.26 -4.14
N GLN A 380 -23.37 -3.58 -4.15
CA GLN A 380 -24.20 -4.44 -4.98
C GLN A 380 -25.67 -4.45 -4.52
N SER A 381 -25.91 -4.63 -3.22
CA SER A 381 -27.28 -4.83 -2.70
C SER A 381 -28.09 -3.54 -2.53
N GLN A 382 -27.45 -2.44 -2.11
CA GLN A 382 -28.15 -1.19 -1.78
C GLN A 382 -28.08 -0.16 -2.92
N VAL A 383 -26.91 -0.03 -3.57
CA VAL A 383 -26.69 1.01 -4.58
C VAL A 383 -27.07 0.51 -5.97
N MET A 384 -26.44 -0.58 -6.43
CA MET A 384 -26.63 -1.12 -7.78
C MET A 384 -27.89 -1.96 -7.90
N LYS A 385 -28.27 -2.66 -6.84
CA LYS A 385 -29.42 -3.57 -6.78
C LYS A 385 -29.35 -4.63 -7.90
N LYS A 386 -30.09 -4.43 -8.99
CA LYS A 386 -30.12 -5.34 -10.16
C LYS A 386 -29.33 -4.81 -11.35
N VAL A 387 -28.78 -3.60 -11.26
CA VAL A 387 -27.98 -3.00 -12.32
C VAL A 387 -26.58 -3.63 -12.32
N ARG A 388 -26.14 -4.09 -13.49
CA ARG A 388 -24.80 -4.66 -13.66
C ARG A 388 -23.73 -3.57 -13.51
N MET A 389 -22.70 -3.86 -12.72
CA MET A 389 -21.49 -3.03 -12.63
C MET A 389 -20.53 -3.34 -13.78
N ILE A 390 -19.72 -2.36 -14.17
CA ILE A 390 -18.56 -2.60 -15.03
C ILE A 390 -17.55 -3.51 -14.31
N SER A 391 -16.62 -4.11 -15.05
CA SER A 391 -15.57 -4.92 -14.44
C SER A 391 -14.68 -4.07 -13.52
N PRO A 392 -14.23 -4.63 -12.38
CA PRO A 392 -13.31 -3.93 -11.51
C PRO A 392 -11.95 -3.71 -12.19
N GLN A 393 -11.23 -2.68 -11.76
CA GLN A 393 -9.81 -2.54 -12.07
C GLN A 393 -9.05 -3.68 -11.38
N GLU A 394 -8.14 -4.34 -12.11
CA GLU A 394 -7.36 -5.46 -11.60
C GLU A 394 -5.86 -5.10 -11.54
N THR A 395 -5.15 -5.76 -10.65
CA THR A 395 -3.69 -5.69 -10.55
C THR A 395 -3.14 -7.08 -10.30
N GLU A 396 -1.91 -7.33 -10.73
CA GLU A 396 -1.21 -8.57 -10.41
C GLU A 396 -0.45 -8.43 -9.08
N VAL A 397 -0.51 -9.47 -8.25
CA VAL A 397 0.25 -9.61 -7.01
C VAL A 397 0.98 -10.95 -6.99
N ALA A 398 2.18 -10.96 -6.42
CA ALA A 398 2.96 -12.19 -6.27
C ALA A 398 2.40 -13.02 -5.11
N SER A 399 1.99 -14.24 -5.41
CA SER A 399 1.63 -15.32 -4.49
C SER A 399 2.82 -16.27 -4.34
N VAL A 400 3.13 -16.64 -3.09
CA VAL A 400 4.23 -17.56 -2.75
C VAL A 400 4.04 -18.94 -3.38
N MET A 401 2.79 -19.36 -3.61
CA MET A 401 2.45 -20.70 -4.13
C MET A 401 1.98 -20.70 -5.59
N GLU A 402 1.34 -19.64 -6.06
CA GLU A 402 0.66 -19.61 -7.37
C GLU A 402 1.29 -18.64 -8.38
N GLY A 403 2.43 -18.03 -8.05
CA GLY A 403 3.07 -17.05 -8.94
C GLY A 403 2.30 -15.74 -8.98
N MET A 404 2.06 -15.16 -10.17
CA MET A 404 1.33 -13.90 -10.30
C MET A 404 -0.17 -14.16 -10.38
N ILE A 405 -0.94 -13.63 -9.42
CA ILE A 405 -2.42 -13.72 -9.41
C ILE A 405 -3.04 -12.34 -9.65
N LYS A 406 -4.17 -12.30 -10.37
CA LYS A 406 -4.95 -11.07 -10.57
C LYS A 406 -5.90 -10.87 -9.40
N VAL A 407 -5.86 -9.69 -8.80
CA VAL A 407 -6.74 -9.26 -7.71
C VAL A 407 -7.34 -7.89 -8.03
N VAL A 408 -8.47 -7.56 -7.41
CA VAL A 408 -9.05 -6.20 -7.52
C VAL A 408 -8.04 -5.19 -6.99
N ALA A 409 -7.79 -4.14 -7.77
CA ALA A 409 -6.80 -3.13 -7.45
C ALA A 409 -7.31 -2.17 -6.36
N GLU A 410 -6.41 -1.79 -5.44
CA GLU A 410 -6.72 -0.83 -4.37
C GLU A 410 -6.97 0.58 -4.92
N TYR A 411 -7.88 1.34 -4.27
CA TYR A 411 -8.25 2.69 -4.66
C TYR A 411 -7.03 3.62 -4.81
N ARG A 412 -6.82 4.14 -6.02
CA ARG A 412 -5.84 5.19 -6.30
C ARG A 412 -6.55 6.54 -6.35
N ASN A 413 -6.08 7.48 -5.55
CA ASN A 413 -6.73 8.77 -5.37
C ASN A 413 -6.37 9.77 -6.50
N THR A 414 -6.49 9.37 -7.76
CA THR A 414 -6.27 10.25 -8.92
C THR A 414 -7.42 11.25 -9.06
N ASN A 415 -7.19 12.39 -9.72
CA ASN A 415 -8.18 13.48 -9.83
C ASN A 415 -9.51 13.04 -10.49
N ASN A 416 -9.45 11.99 -11.31
CA ASN A 416 -10.59 11.44 -12.01
C ASN A 416 -11.13 10.13 -11.40
N ALA A 417 -10.61 9.69 -10.25
CA ALA A 417 -11.08 8.50 -9.56
C ALA A 417 -12.35 8.73 -8.76
N ILE A 418 -13.19 7.69 -8.70
CA ILE A 418 -14.26 7.52 -7.73
C ILE A 418 -14.19 6.12 -7.14
N GLY A 419 -14.27 6.03 -5.81
CA GLY A 419 -14.38 4.77 -5.08
C GLY A 419 -15.47 4.84 -4.02
N TYR A 420 -15.57 3.79 -3.22
CA TYR A 420 -16.52 3.74 -2.09
C TYR A 420 -15.95 2.97 -0.90
N THR A 421 -16.44 3.33 0.28
CA THR A 421 -16.08 2.72 1.55
C THR A 421 -17.11 3.07 2.62
N PHE A 422 -16.83 2.75 3.88
CA PHE A 422 -17.64 3.20 5.02
C PHE A 422 -17.10 4.52 5.57
N ARG A 423 -18.00 5.40 6.06
CA ARG A 423 -17.62 6.72 6.54
C ARG A 423 -16.60 6.66 7.67
N TYR A 424 -16.78 5.79 8.67
CA TYR A 424 -15.80 5.65 9.75
C TYR A 424 -14.41 5.35 9.20
N TYR A 425 -14.33 4.42 8.24
CA TYR A 425 -13.08 4.02 7.62
C TYR A 425 -12.37 5.19 6.93
N ALA A 426 -13.11 6.00 6.17
CA ALA A 426 -12.55 7.15 5.44
C ALA A 426 -12.23 8.36 6.33
N THR A 427 -12.94 8.54 7.45
CA THR A 427 -12.86 9.79 8.23
C THR A 427 -12.10 9.66 9.54
N GLN A 428 -12.03 8.46 10.13
CA GLN A 428 -11.34 8.21 11.40
C GLN A 428 -10.12 7.31 11.19
N MET A 429 -10.31 6.19 10.50
CA MET A 429 -9.31 5.13 10.42
C MET A 429 -8.19 5.42 9.42
N ASN A 430 -8.56 5.91 8.24
CA ASN A 430 -7.67 6.27 7.14
C ASN A 430 -7.96 7.72 6.68
N ALA A 431 -8.04 8.64 7.63
CA ALA A 431 -8.26 10.04 7.33
C ALA A 431 -7.11 10.59 6.44
N ASP A 432 -7.42 10.86 5.17
CA ASP A 432 -6.52 11.49 4.22
C ASP A 432 -7.13 12.81 3.74
N LYS A 433 -6.40 13.90 3.96
CA LYS A 433 -6.81 15.26 3.54
C LYS A 433 -6.94 15.41 2.01
N ASN A 434 -6.35 14.49 1.25
CA ASN A 434 -6.44 14.49 -0.21
C ASN A 434 -7.69 13.77 -0.72
N ILE A 435 -8.51 13.20 0.17
CA ILE A 435 -9.77 12.53 -0.16
C ILE A 435 -10.94 13.37 0.30
N ARG A 436 -11.99 13.40 -0.51
CA ARG A 436 -13.25 14.03 -0.15
C ARG A 436 -14.41 13.04 -0.32
N LEU A 437 -15.32 13.05 0.65
CA LEU A 437 -16.57 12.30 0.60
C LEU A 437 -17.60 13.12 -0.20
N LEU A 438 -18.27 12.47 -1.16
CA LEU A 438 -19.34 13.09 -1.92
C LEU A 438 -20.66 13.14 -1.13
N ALA A 439 -21.41 14.23 -1.28
CA ALA A 439 -22.79 14.28 -0.85
C ALA A 439 -23.69 13.49 -1.82
N ILE A 440 -24.72 12.83 -1.30
CA ILE A 440 -25.72 12.15 -2.13
C ILE A 440 -27.04 12.91 -2.06
N ASN A 441 -27.60 13.26 -3.22
CA ASN A 441 -28.78 14.12 -3.33
C ASN A 441 -28.62 15.45 -2.54
N GLY A 442 -27.42 16.03 -2.55
CA GLY A 442 -27.10 17.24 -1.78
C GLY A 442 -26.88 17.03 -0.27
N ILE A 443 -27.02 15.82 0.25
CA ILE A 443 -26.86 15.51 1.69
C ILE A 443 -25.48 14.91 1.97
N THR A 444 -24.71 15.56 2.83
CA THR A 444 -23.38 15.09 3.26
C THR A 444 -23.47 13.94 4.26
N PRO A 445 -22.55 12.96 4.25
CA PRO A 445 -22.53 11.85 5.20
C PRO A 445 -21.96 12.26 6.57
N THR A 446 -22.66 13.15 7.29
CA THR A 446 -22.30 13.55 8.66
C THR A 446 -22.94 12.61 9.68
N ALA A 447 -22.38 12.52 10.88
CA ALA A 447 -22.98 11.74 11.97
C ALA A 447 -24.43 12.19 12.25
N GLU A 448 -24.70 13.49 12.15
CA GLU A 448 -26.05 14.05 12.28
C GLU A 448 -27.00 13.53 11.18
N ASN A 449 -26.58 13.59 9.91
CA ASN A 449 -27.40 13.13 8.78
C ASN A 449 -27.63 11.62 8.76
N ILE A 450 -26.72 10.85 9.36
CA ILE A 450 -26.89 9.41 9.57
C ILE A 450 -27.87 9.16 10.72
N ARG A 451 -27.71 9.87 11.84
CA ARG A 451 -28.55 9.72 13.02
C ARG A 451 -30.02 10.05 12.74
N ASN A 452 -30.26 11.13 11.98
CA ASN A 452 -31.61 11.59 11.65
C ASN A 452 -32.22 10.94 10.39
N GLY A 453 -31.52 9.98 9.76
CA GLY A 453 -32.06 9.24 8.61
C GLY A 453 -32.06 10.00 7.28
N LYS A 454 -31.39 11.17 7.18
CA LYS A 454 -31.41 12.01 5.96
C LYS A 454 -30.45 11.53 4.87
N TYR A 455 -29.35 10.87 5.21
CA TYR A 455 -28.39 10.39 4.21
C TYR A 455 -28.91 9.11 3.52
N ALA A 456 -28.73 9.01 2.20
CA ALA A 456 -29.38 7.97 1.39
C ALA A 456 -28.89 6.54 1.67
N TYR A 457 -27.60 6.37 1.97
CA TYR A 457 -26.97 5.05 2.13
C TYR A 457 -26.55 4.79 3.57
N ILE A 458 -27.51 4.91 4.48
CA ILE A 458 -27.34 4.48 5.88
C ILE A 458 -27.43 2.96 5.93
N VAL A 459 -26.49 2.34 6.64
CA VAL A 459 -26.40 0.90 6.84
C VAL A 459 -26.08 0.60 8.29
N ASP A 460 -26.42 -0.59 8.74
CA ASP A 460 -26.04 -1.05 10.08
C ASP A 460 -24.74 -1.85 10.03
N ALA A 461 -23.94 -1.71 11.09
CA ALA A 461 -22.90 -2.67 11.43
C ALA A 461 -23.48 -3.70 12.41
N PHE A 462 -23.17 -4.97 12.16
CA PHE A 462 -23.76 -6.10 12.87
C PHE A 462 -22.74 -6.83 13.72
N MET A 463 -23.17 -7.22 14.91
CA MET A 463 -22.66 -8.38 15.62
C MET A 463 -23.36 -9.60 15.05
N VAL A 464 -22.61 -10.59 14.60
CA VAL A 464 -23.17 -11.84 14.08
C VAL A 464 -22.74 -12.99 14.95
N THR A 465 -23.72 -13.76 15.42
CA THR A 465 -23.53 -14.97 16.23
C THR A 465 -24.24 -16.15 15.58
N ARG A 466 -23.94 -17.36 16.04
CA ARG A 466 -24.80 -18.52 15.79
C ARG A 466 -26.02 -18.48 16.71
N GLU A 467 -27.11 -19.12 16.30
CA GLU A 467 -28.33 -19.24 17.13
C GLU A 467 -28.06 -19.85 18.52
N ASN A 468 -27.18 -20.85 18.60
CA ASN A 468 -26.78 -21.51 19.86
C ASN A 468 -25.40 -21.02 20.34
N THR A 469 -25.31 -19.75 20.76
CA THR A 469 -24.06 -19.17 21.29
C THR A 469 -23.90 -19.37 22.81
N THR A 470 -22.71 -19.12 23.34
CA THR A 470 -22.41 -19.27 24.78
C THR A 470 -23.05 -18.13 25.59
N SER A 471 -23.23 -18.35 26.90
CA SER A 471 -23.70 -17.29 27.81
C SER A 471 -22.79 -16.07 27.83
N GLU A 472 -21.48 -16.26 27.71
CA GLU A 472 -20.51 -15.16 27.72
C GLU A 472 -20.58 -14.34 26.42
N THR A 473 -20.74 -15.00 25.27
CA THR A 473 -20.96 -14.31 24.00
C THR A 473 -22.28 -13.54 24.02
N GLN A 474 -23.35 -14.12 24.56
CA GLN A 474 -24.64 -13.43 24.68
C GLN A 474 -24.56 -12.19 25.58
N LYS A 475 -23.84 -12.26 26.71
CA LYS A 475 -23.57 -11.08 27.57
C LYS A 475 -22.83 -9.99 26.82
N LEU A 476 -21.87 -10.35 25.96
CA LEU A 476 -21.14 -9.37 25.14
C LEU A 476 -22.08 -8.67 24.14
N VAL A 477 -22.95 -9.43 23.47
CA VAL A 477 -23.98 -8.87 22.57
C VAL A 477 -24.87 -7.88 23.32
N GLU A 478 -25.40 -8.30 24.47
CA GLU A 478 -26.28 -7.46 25.30
C GLU A 478 -25.56 -6.21 25.80
N TRP A 479 -24.30 -6.32 26.22
CA TRP A 479 -23.51 -5.21 26.69
C TRP A 479 -23.31 -4.13 25.62
N PHE A 480 -23.07 -4.51 24.36
CA PHE A 480 -22.96 -3.56 23.26
C PHE A 480 -24.25 -2.73 23.06
N LEU A 481 -25.40 -3.27 23.45
CA LEU A 481 -26.69 -2.59 23.37
C LEU A 481 -26.99 -1.71 24.59
N THR A 482 -26.16 -1.72 25.64
CA THR A 482 -26.29 -0.85 26.82
C THR A 482 -25.78 0.58 26.54
N PRO A 483 -26.13 1.57 27.37
CA PRO A 483 -25.58 2.91 27.25
C PRO A 483 -24.05 2.98 27.31
N GLN A 484 -23.40 2.10 28.09
CA GLN A 484 -21.93 2.04 28.15
C GLN A 484 -21.35 1.52 26.83
N GLY A 485 -21.94 0.46 26.26
CA GLY A 485 -21.54 -0.07 24.95
C GLY A 485 -21.75 0.94 23.83
N GLN A 486 -22.88 1.63 23.81
CA GLN A 486 -23.17 2.68 22.83
C GLN A 486 -22.27 3.92 23.00
N SER A 487 -21.84 4.23 24.23
CA SER A 487 -20.83 5.27 24.46
C SER A 487 -19.48 4.88 23.86
N LEU A 488 -19.06 3.62 24.00
CA LEU A 488 -17.85 3.14 23.32
C LEU A 488 -17.97 3.26 21.78
N VAL A 489 -19.13 2.89 21.21
CA VAL A 489 -19.39 3.04 19.77
C VAL A 489 -19.21 4.49 19.32
N GLU A 490 -19.77 5.43 20.08
CA GLU A 490 -19.63 6.86 19.82
C GLU A 490 -18.19 7.36 19.97
N ASP A 491 -17.52 7.00 21.07
CA ASP A 491 -16.15 7.45 21.41
C ASP A 491 -15.12 6.94 20.41
N VAL A 492 -15.34 5.75 19.84
CA VAL A 492 -14.51 5.24 18.74
C VAL A 492 -14.74 6.08 17.47
N GLY A 493 -15.96 6.59 17.24
CA GLY A 493 -16.30 7.48 16.13
C GLY A 493 -17.39 6.96 15.17
N TYR A 494 -18.05 5.85 15.53
CA TYR A 494 -19.24 5.36 14.85
C TYR A 494 -20.50 6.10 15.30
N VAL A 495 -21.62 5.91 14.61
CA VAL A 495 -22.91 6.50 15.01
C VAL A 495 -23.64 5.49 15.89
N PRO A 496 -23.96 5.81 17.17
CA PRO A 496 -24.70 4.90 18.02
C PRO A 496 -26.15 4.71 17.53
N LEU A 497 -26.77 3.60 17.93
CA LEU A 497 -28.15 3.24 17.58
C LEU A 497 -29.17 4.23 18.17
N TYR A 498 -28.84 4.82 19.32
CA TYR A 498 -29.64 5.80 20.05
C TYR A 498 -28.72 6.84 20.71
N LEU A 499 -29.29 7.94 21.19
CA LEU A 499 -28.53 9.00 21.86
C LEU A 499 -27.96 8.48 23.19
N THR A 500 -26.65 8.58 23.33
CA THR A 500 -25.90 8.40 24.58
C THR A 500 -26.12 9.65 25.44
N MET A 501 -26.55 9.47 26.69
CA MET A 501 -26.57 10.59 27.65
C MET A 501 -25.15 10.77 28.22
N GLU A 502 -24.74 12.02 28.40
CA GLU A 502 -23.42 12.39 28.94
C GLU A 502 -23.12 11.78 30.31
#